data_AF-A0A2C9LUK0-F1
#
_entry.id   AF-A0A2C9LUK0-F1
#
_cell.length_a   1.000
_cell.length_b   1.000
_cell.length_c   1.000
_cell.angle_alpha   90.00
_cell.angle_beta   90.00
_cell.angle_gamma   90.00
#
_symmetry.space_group_name_H-M   'P 1'
#
loop_
_entity.id
_entity.type
_entity.pdbx_description
1 polymer ?
#
loop_
_entity_poly.entity_id
_entity_poly.type
_entity_poly.pdbx_seq_one_letter_code
_entity_poly.pdbx_strand_id
1 'polypeptide(L)'
;MAKVGKPFKLTVAALADIFVAFLFIVIGVGSKGWFTLPSKFGTDTSTGLSDTSSEPKGQAAYALCVISTLAASTALTAIAIDLITQLLKKKSEKLAKIITLVTLIAAIVGGNFGIIGSIIHAAWLGGFYSDSTISYTPGVSYYLTVVGSLALIIGGGLARRARNGTRIGENSQEIDNQN
;
A
#
# COMPACT_ATOMS: atom_id res chain seq x y z
N MET A 1 32.35 7.43 13.99
CA MET A 1 31.24 7.29 13.02
C MET A 1 30.07 6.61 13.72
N ALA A 2 28.91 7.26 13.81
CA ALA A 2 27.74 6.69 14.47
C ALA A 2 27.25 5.45 13.72
N LYS A 3 27.27 4.28 14.37
CA LYS A 3 26.67 3.06 13.81
C LYS A 3 25.16 3.29 13.64
N VAL A 4 24.70 3.35 12.40
CA VAL A 4 23.27 3.36 12.09
C VAL A 4 22.68 2.05 12.59
N GLY A 5 21.87 2.12 13.63
CA GLY A 5 21.23 0.96 14.25
C GLY A 5 20.26 0.28 13.29
N LYS A 6 20.17 -1.05 13.45
CA LYS A 6 19.28 -1.96 12.72
C LYS A 6 17.82 -1.45 12.57
N PRO A 7 17.18 -0.82 13.59
CA PRO A 7 15.78 -0.40 13.45
C PRO A 7 15.59 0.80 12.52
N PHE A 8 16.54 1.73 12.47
CA PHE A 8 16.46 2.85 11.53
C PHE A 8 16.52 2.37 10.08
N LYS A 9 17.40 1.41 9.77
CA LYS A 9 17.49 0.80 8.43
C LYS A 9 16.18 0.12 8.04
N LEU A 10 15.53 -0.57 8.97
CA LEU A 10 14.23 -1.20 8.73
C LEU A 10 13.09 -0.18 8.58
N THR A 11 13.11 0.93 9.31
CA THR A 11 12.15 2.04 9.11
C THR A 11 12.29 2.64 7.72
N VAL A 12 13.53 2.88 7.26
CA VAL A 12 13.80 3.40 5.91
C VAL A 12 13.36 2.39 4.83
N ALA A 13 13.65 1.10 5.01
CA ALA A 13 13.19 0.06 4.10
C ALA A 13 11.66 -0.01 4.03
N ALA A 14 10.98 0.05 5.19
CA ALA A 14 9.53 0.09 5.25
C ALA A 14 8.94 1.33 4.57
N LEU A 15 9.56 2.51 4.77
CA LEU A 15 9.15 3.75 4.10
C LEU A 15 9.27 3.62 2.57
N ALA A 16 10.39 3.09 2.07
CA ALA A 16 10.61 2.91 0.65
C ALA A 16 9.59 1.94 0.03
N ASP A 17 9.34 0.81 0.70
CA ASP A 17 8.36 -0.19 0.26
C ASP A 17 6.93 0.37 0.25
N ILE A 18 6.51 1.05 1.33
CA ILE A 18 5.20 1.72 1.42
C ILE A 18 5.06 2.82 0.35
N PHE A 19 6.13 3.55 0.04
CA PHE A 19 6.11 4.58 -1.01
C PHE A 19 5.90 3.97 -2.39
N VAL A 20 6.62 2.90 -2.74
CA VAL A 20 6.43 2.19 -4.01
C VAL A 20 5.03 1.58 -4.09
N ALA A 21 4.57 0.94 -3.00
CA ALA A 21 3.22 0.41 -2.89
C ALA A 21 2.15 1.48 -3.13
N PHE A 22 2.31 2.65 -2.50
CA PHE A 22 1.42 3.79 -2.69
C PHE A 22 1.38 4.25 -4.15
N LEU A 23 2.53 4.37 -4.83
CA LEU A 23 2.58 4.74 -6.25
C LEU A 23 1.85 3.71 -7.12
N PHE A 24 2.07 2.42 -6.89
CA PHE A 24 1.39 1.36 -7.65
C PHE A 24 -0.13 1.38 -7.44
N ILE A 25 -0.58 1.61 -6.21
CA ILE A 25 -2.02 1.72 -5.92
C ILE A 25 -2.60 2.98 -6.59
N VAL A 26 -1.99 4.15 -6.42
CA VAL A 26 -2.47 5.41 -7.03
C VAL A 26 -2.52 5.31 -8.55
N ILE A 27 -1.44 4.85 -9.17
CA ILE A 27 -1.37 4.70 -10.63
C ILE A 27 -2.37 3.64 -11.07
N GLY A 28 -2.42 2.49 -10.40
CA GLY A 28 -3.39 1.44 -10.71
C GLY A 28 -4.81 1.97 -10.67
N VAL A 29 -5.26 2.53 -9.54
CA VAL A 29 -6.64 3.02 -9.37
C VAL A 29 -6.97 4.21 -10.29
N GLY A 30 -6.03 5.13 -10.49
CA GLY A 30 -6.25 6.36 -11.25
C GLY A 30 -6.07 6.24 -12.77
N SER A 31 -5.50 5.14 -13.27
CA SER A 31 -5.25 4.96 -14.71
C SER A 31 -6.35 4.17 -15.41
N LYS A 32 -6.45 4.42 -16.73
CA LYS A 32 -7.12 3.50 -17.65
C LYS A 32 -6.28 2.22 -17.78
N GLY A 33 -6.91 1.10 -18.14
CA GLY A 33 -6.20 -0.17 -18.32
C GLY A 33 -6.44 -1.15 -17.19
N TRP A 34 -7.59 -1.07 -16.54
CA TRP A 34 -8.07 -2.10 -15.60
C TRP A 34 -8.51 -3.36 -16.34
N PHE A 35 -9.12 -3.19 -17.50
CA PHE A 35 -9.42 -4.28 -18.42
C PHE A 35 -9.47 -3.75 -19.84
N THR A 36 -9.26 -4.67 -20.78
CA THR A 36 -9.28 -4.40 -22.20
C THR A 36 -10.40 -5.20 -22.84
N LEU A 37 -11.21 -4.53 -23.66
CA LEU A 37 -12.22 -5.18 -24.50
C LEU A 37 -11.72 -5.21 -25.94
N PRO A 38 -11.68 -6.39 -26.58
CA PRO A 38 -11.30 -6.51 -27.97
C PRO A 38 -12.36 -5.86 -28.85
N SER A 39 -11.93 -4.94 -29.71
CA SER A 39 -12.82 -4.33 -30.70
C SER A 39 -12.98 -5.26 -31.90
N LYS A 40 -14.22 -5.46 -32.37
CA LYS A 40 -14.49 -6.20 -33.62
C LYS A 40 -14.11 -5.40 -34.89
N PHE A 41 -13.82 -4.10 -34.77
CA PHE A 41 -13.65 -3.18 -35.91
C PHE A 41 -12.54 -2.12 -35.74
N GLY A 42 -11.58 -2.27 -34.81
CA GLY A 42 -10.55 -1.24 -34.57
C GLY A 42 -9.67 -1.45 -33.35
N THR A 43 -9.15 -0.36 -32.77
CA THR A 43 -8.28 -0.37 -31.57
C THR A 43 -9.02 -0.83 -30.33
N ASP A 44 -8.36 -1.66 -29.53
CA ASP A 44 -8.86 -2.14 -28.25
C ASP A 44 -9.20 -1.00 -27.29
N THR A 45 -10.34 -1.12 -26.63
CA THR A 45 -10.78 -0.11 -25.65
C THR A 45 -10.21 -0.48 -24.28
N SER A 46 -9.34 0.38 -23.76
CA SER A 46 -8.77 0.28 -22.43
C SER A 46 -9.62 1.05 -21.43
N THR A 47 -10.29 0.33 -20.53
CA THR A 47 -11.24 0.91 -19.58
C THR A 47 -10.61 1.06 -18.20
N GLY A 48 -10.90 2.15 -17.49
CA GLY A 48 -10.46 2.39 -16.12
C GLY A 48 -11.49 1.91 -15.09
N LEU A 49 -11.06 1.75 -13.83
CA LEU A 49 -11.96 1.33 -12.75
C LEU A 49 -13.13 2.31 -12.55
N SER A 50 -12.85 3.61 -12.61
CA SER A 50 -13.85 4.66 -12.47
C SER A 50 -14.96 4.59 -13.52
N ASP A 51 -14.68 4.04 -14.70
CA ASP A 51 -15.64 3.97 -15.81
C ASP A 51 -16.73 2.92 -15.55
N THR A 52 -16.51 2.06 -14.54
CA THR A 52 -17.46 1.02 -14.13
C THR A 52 -18.32 1.44 -12.94
N SER A 53 -18.19 2.69 -12.47
CA SER A 53 -18.85 3.17 -11.25
C SER A 53 -20.35 3.42 -11.39
N SER A 54 -20.92 3.32 -12.59
CA SER A 54 -22.37 3.33 -12.80
C SER A 54 -23.03 2.01 -12.37
N GLU A 55 -22.26 0.92 -12.33
CA GLU A 55 -22.73 -0.41 -11.94
C GLU A 55 -22.47 -0.64 -10.45
N PRO A 56 -23.42 -1.17 -9.66
CA PRO A 56 -23.25 -1.30 -8.21
C PRO A 56 -21.98 -2.06 -7.78
N LYS A 57 -21.63 -3.14 -8.50
CA LYS A 57 -20.42 -3.93 -8.22
C LYS A 57 -19.14 -3.19 -8.63
N GLY A 58 -19.16 -2.47 -9.76
CA GLY A 58 -18.04 -1.62 -10.19
C GLY A 58 -17.82 -0.43 -9.25
N GLN A 59 -18.90 0.21 -8.79
CA GLN A 59 -18.86 1.26 -7.79
C GLN A 59 -18.30 0.79 -6.44
N ALA A 60 -18.72 -0.40 -5.97
CA ALA A 60 -18.20 -0.99 -4.74
C ALA A 60 -16.70 -1.30 -4.85
N ALA A 61 -16.26 -1.88 -5.98
CA ALA A 61 -14.85 -2.13 -6.25
C ALA A 61 -14.04 -0.84 -6.29
N TYR A 62 -14.54 0.20 -6.98
CA TYR A 62 -13.93 1.51 -7.03
C TYR A 62 -13.78 2.12 -5.63
N ALA A 63 -14.84 2.12 -4.83
CA ALA A 63 -14.81 2.65 -3.47
C ALA A 63 -13.76 1.94 -2.58
N LEU A 64 -13.69 0.61 -2.63
CA LEU A 64 -12.70 -0.16 -1.88
C LEU A 64 -11.26 0.18 -2.30
N CYS A 65 -11.02 0.35 -3.60
CA CYS A 65 -9.70 0.73 -4.13
C CYS A 65 -9.34 2.19 -3.78
N VAL A 66 -10.31 3.09 -3.71
CA VAL A 66 -10.11 4.46 -3.20
C VAL A 66 -9.75 4.43 -1.71
N ILE A 67 -10.45 3.65 -0.89
CA ILE A 67 -10.11 3.48 0.52
C ILE A 67 -8.70 2.89 0.67
N SER A 68 -8.32 1.93 -0.18
CA SER A 68 -6.96 1.40 -0.25
C SER A 68 -5.92 2.50 -0.45
N THR A 69 -6.19 3.41 -1.38
CA THR A 69 -5.32 4.56 -1.69
C THR A 69 -5.18 5.50 -0.49
N LEU A 70 -6.28 5.83 0.18
CA LEU A 70 -6.29 6.70 1.37
C LEU A 70 -5.53 6.06 2.55
N ALA A 71 -5.72 4.76 2.75
CA ALA A 71 -5.03 4.01 3.80
C ALA A 71 -3.53 3.87 3.51
N ALA A 72 -3.13 3.67 2.25
CA ALA A 72 -1.72 3.68 1.83
C ALA A 72 -1.06 5.05 2.12
N SER A 73 -1.74 6.16 1.78
CA SER A 73 -1.29 7.52 2.10
C SER A 73 -1.15 7.74 3.62
N THR A 74 -2.11 7.22 4.40
CA THR A 74 -2.06 7.28 5.87
C THR A 74 -0.85 6.51 6.42
N ALA A 75 -0.58 5.30 5.92
CA ALA A 75 0.57 4.51 6.31
C ALA A 75 1.88 5.22 5.95
N LEU A 76 1.98 5.81 4.74
CA LEU A 76 3.13 6.57 4.28
C LEU A 76 3.40 7.80 5.16
N THR A 77 2.36 8.54 5.49
CA THR A 77 2.45 9.71 6.37
C THR A 77 2.92 9.31 7.76
N ALA A 78 2.33 8.25 8.34
CA ALA A 78 2.70 7.76 9.66
C ALA A 78 4.17 7.32 9.72
N ILE A 79 4.65 6.52 8.77
CA ILE A 79 6.05 6.05 8.76
C ILE A 79 7.04 7.20 8.49
N ALA A 80 6.66 8.19 7.69
CA ALA A 80 7.46 9.41 7.48
C ALA A 80 7.59 10.22 8.78
N ILE A 81 6.51 10.40 9.55
CA ILE A 81 6.56 11.03 10.88
C ILE A 81 7.44 10.22 11.84
N ASP A 82 7.37 8.88 11.79
CA ASP A 82 8.25 8.03 12.61
C ASP A 82 9.73 8.27 12.28
N LEU A 83 10.07 8.37 10.99
CA LEU A 83 11.44 8.64 10.54
C LEU A 83 11.91 10.04 10.98
N ILE A 84 11.09 11.07 10.77
CA ILE A 84 11.42 12.46 11.17
C ILE A 84 11.61 12.54 12.68
N THR A 85 10.75 11.91 13.48
CA THR A 85 10.89 11.92 14.95
C THR A 85 12.13 11.17 15.44
N GLN A 86 12.53 10.09 14.75
CA GLN A 86 13.81 9.42 14.99
C GLN A 86 15.01 10.34 14.67
N LEU A 87 14.99 11.04 13.54
CA LEU A 87 16.04 11.97 13.13
C LEU A 87 16.18 13.15 14.09
N LEU A 88 15.06 13.68 14.59
CA LEU A 88 15.04 14.79 15.54
C LEU A 88 15.39 14.38 16.97
N LYS A 89 15.59 13.08 17.26
CA LYS A 89 15.77 12.54 18.62
C LYS A 89 14.66 12.92 19.61
N LYS A 90 13.47 13.30 19.12
CA LYS A 90 12.32 13.76 19.93
C LYS A 90 11.34 12.62 20.29
N LYS A 91 11.80 11.36 20.26
CA LYS A 91 10.89 10.21 20.23
C LYS A 91 10.41 9.83 21.63
N SER A 92 9.15 10.13 21.97
CA SER A 92 8.52 9.50 23.13
C SER A 92 8.19 8.04 22.80
N GLU A 93 8.39 7.14 23.77
CA GLU A 93 8.13 5.71 23.56
C GLU A 93 6.67 5.47 23.17
N LYS A 94 5.73 6.14 23.86
CA LYS A 94 4.28 6.08 23.60
C LYS A 94 3.91 6.51 22.18
N LEU A 95 4.44 7.65 21.72
CA LEU A 95 4.18 8.16 20.38
C LEU A 95 4.67 7.17 19.31
N ALA A 96 5.87 6.60 19.50
CA ALA A 96 6.40 5.59 18.58
C ALA A 96 5.52 4.33 18.49
N LYS A 97 4.92 3.88 19.61
CA LYS A 97 4.00 2.73 19.60
C LYS A 97 2.76 3.04 18.77
N ILE A 98 2.18 4.22 18.97
CA ILE A 98 0.97 4.67 18.26
C ILE A 98 1.25 4.80 16.77
N ILE A 99 2.33 5.49 16.37
CA ILE A 99 2.66 5.66 14.95
C ILE A 99 2.89 4.32 14.25
N THR A 100 3.63 3.40 14.90
CA THR A 100 3.86 2.06 14.34
C THR A 100 2.56 1.28 14.19
N LEU A 101 1.67 1.38 15.18
CA LEU A 101 0.37 0.71 15.14
C LEU A 101 -0.53 1.27 14.05
N VAL A 102 -0.61 2.61 13.91
CA VAL A 102 -1.37 3.27 12.85
C VAL A 102 -0.83 2.86 11.48
N THR A 103 0.49 2.87 11.30
CA THR A 103 1.14 2.44 10.05
C THR A 103 0.73 1.01 9.70
N LEU A 104 0.79 0.10 10.66
CA LEU A 104 0.43 -1.31 10.46
C LEU A 104 -1.06 -1.48 10.11
N ILE A 105 -1.96 -0.85 10.88
CA ILE A 105 -3.40 -0.96 10.65
C ILE A 105 -3.76 -0.38 9.29
N ALA A 106 -3.26 0.82 8.97
CA ALA A 106 -3.51 1.46 7.69
C ALA A 106 -2.98 0.61 6.52
N ALA A 107 -1.79 0.02 6.67
CA ALA A 107 -1.22 -0.86 5.65
C ALA A 107 -2.06 -2.15 5.45
N ILE A 108 -2.48 -2.81 6.53
CA ILE A 108 -3.29 -4.04 6.46
C ILE A 108 -4.66 -3.73 5.87
N VAL A 109 -5.36 -2.73 6.40
CA VAL A 109 -6.71 -2.35 5.93
C VAL A 109 -6.64 -1.89 4.48
N GLY A 110 -5.67 -1.03 4.15
CA GLY A 110 -5.47 -0.53 2.80
C GLY A 110 -5.18 -1.63 1.79
N GLY A 111 -4.23 -2.52 2.10
CA GLY A 111 -3.88 -3.61 1.20
C GLY A 111 -5.02 -4.61 1.01
N ASN A 112 -5.73 -4.97 2.08
CA ASN A 112 -6.88 -5.88 1.96
C ASN A 112 -8.01 -5.27 1.13
N PHE A 113 -8.36 -3.99 1.32
CA PHE A 113 -9.40 -3.38 0.50
C PHE A 113 -9.01 -3.24 -0.97
N GLY A 114 -7.74 -2.98 -1.28
CA GLY A 114 -7.27 -2.96 -2.67
C GLY A 114 -7.40 -4.34 -3.34
N ILE A 115 -7.04 -5.41 -2.61
CA ILE A 115 -7.19 -6.80 -3.09
C ILE A 115 -8.68 -7.16 -3.25
N ILE A 116 -9.50 -6.90 -2.23
CA ILE A 116 -10.94 -7.23 -2.26
C ILE A 116 -11.65 -6.47 -3.38
N GLY A 117 -11.39 -5.16 -3.52
CA GLY A 117 -11.93 -4.35 -4.61
C GLY A 117 -11.55 -4.90 -5.98
N SER A 118 -10.28 -5.28 -6.15
CA SER A 118 -9.80 -5.92 -7.37
C SER A 118 -10.51 -7.25 -7.66
N ILE A 119 -10.66 -8.12 -6.66
CA ILE A 119 -11.36 -9.41 -6.80
C ILE A 119 -12.83 -9.20 -7.18
N ILE A 120 -13.53 -8.28 -6.52
CA ILE A 120 -14.94 -7.98 -6.83
C ILE A 120 -15.08 -7.51 -8.28
N HIS A 121 -14.20 -6.61 -8.73
CA HIS A 121 -14.20 -6.12 -10.09
C HIS A 121 -13.95 -7.24 -11.11
N ALA A 122 -12.92 -8.06 -10.88
CA ALA A 122 -12.58 -9.17 -11.77
C ALA A 122 -13.67 -10.25 -11.83
N ALA A 123 -14.28 -10.59 -10.68
CA ALA A 123 -15.36 -11.56 -10.61
C ALA A 123 -16.65 -11.03 -11.26
N TRP A 124 -16.93 -9.74 -11.10
CA TRP A 124 -18.06 -9.10 -11.78
C TRP A 124 -17.87 -9.11 -13.30
N LEU A 125 -16.72 -8.68 -13.81
CA LEU A 125 -16.40 -8.75 -15.24
C LEU A 125 -16.47 -10.19 -15.75
N GLY A 126 -15.90 -11.14 -15.00
CA GLY A 126 -15.94 -12.56 -15.32
C GLY A 126 -17.35 -13.10 -15.46
N GLY A 127 -18.25 -12.76 -14.53
CA GLY A 127 -19.66 -13.14 -14.62
C GLY A 127 -20.45 -12.37 -15.67
N PHE A 128 -20.06 -11.14 -15.98
CA PHE A 128 -20.74 -10.33 -17.01
C PHE A 128 -20.44 -10.84 -18.42
N TYR A 129 -19.22 -11.31 -18.66
CA TYR A 129 -18.75 -11.78 -19.96
C TYR A 129 -18.71 -13.31 -20.09
N SER A 130 -19.12 -14.08 -19.07
CA SER A 130 -19.06 -15.56 -19.09
C SER A 130 -19.84 -16.18 -20.24
N ASP A 131 -20.96 -15.57 -20.63
CA ASP A 131 -21.83 -16.05 -21.71
C ASP A 131 -21.61 -15.27 -23.01
N SER A 132 -20.61 -14.39 -23.04
CA SER A 132 -20.31 -13.55 -24.19
C SER A 132 -19.25 -14.17 -25.09
N THR A 133 -19.31 -13.87 -26.39
CA THR A 133 -18.20 -14.19 -27.32
C THR A 133 -17.02 -13.20 -27.19
N ILE A 134 -17.08 -12.27 -26.23
CA ILE A 134 -16.10 -11.22 -26.02
C ILE A 134 -15.18 -11.67 -24.87
N SER A 135 -13.94 -11.99 -25.21
CA SER A 135 -12.91 -12.24 -24.19
C SER A 135 -12.52 -10.91 -23.55
N TYR A 136 -12.50 -10.83 -22.22
CA TYR A 136 -11.89 -9.71 -21.50
C TYR A 136 -10.55 -10.16 -20.93
N THR A 137 -9.58 -9.25 -20.87
CA THR A 137 -8.29 -9.49 -20.23
C THR A 137 -8.05 -8.43 -19.16
N PRO A 138 -7.69 -8.81 -17.91
CA PRO A 138 -7.24 -7.86 -16.91
C PRO A 138 -6.03 -7.08 -17.42
N GLY A 139 -6.07 -5.76 -17.30
CA GLY A 139 -5.01 -4.89 -17.78
C GLY A 139 -3.96 -4.58 -16.72
N VAL A 140 -2.93 -3.82 -17.09
CA VAL A 140 -1.78 -3.50 -16.23
C VAL A 140 -2.21 -2.80 -14.93
N SER A 141 -3.20 -1.91 -14.99
CA SER A 141 -3.66 -1.13 -13.84
C SER A 141 -4.26 -2.01 -12.74
N TYR A 142 -4.96 -3.07 -13.12
CA TYR A 142 -5.47 -4.09 -12.19
C TYR A 142 -4.30 -4.75 -11.43
N TYR A 143 -3.28 -5.22 -12.16
CA TYR A 143 -2.13 -5.88 -11.55
C TYR A 143 -1.31 -4.93 -10.67
N LEU A 144 -1.16 -3.66 -11.08
CA LEU A 144 -0.50 -2.64 -10.26
C LEU A 144 -1.22 -2.44 -8.93
N THR A 145 -2.56 -2.36 -8.92
CA THR A 145 -3.32 -2.23 -7.67
C THR A 145 -3.16 -3.46 -6.78
N VAL A 146 -3.20 -4.68 -7.34
CA VAL A 146 -3.01 -5.93 -6.57
C VAL A 146 -1.60 -6.03 -5.98
N VAL A 147 -0.57 -5.84 -6.81
CA VAL A 147 0.84 -5.91 -6.39
C VAL A 147 1.16 -4.81 -5.39
N GLY A 148 0.70 -3.57 -5.64
CA GLY A 148 0.83 -2.46 -4.71
C GLY A 148 0.16 -2.74 -3.36
N SER A 149 -1.01 -3.38 -3.37
CA SER A 149 -1.71 -3.77 -2.15
C SER A 149 -0.97 -4.82 -1.32
N LEU A 150 -0.35 -5.81 -1.97
CA LEU A 150 0.49 -6.81 -1.32
C LEU A 150 1.76 -6.18 -0.74
N ALA A 151 2.43 -5.34 -1.53
CA ALA A 151 3.61 -4.60 -1.08
C ALA A 151 3.28 -3.71 0.12
N LEU A 152 2.11 -3.05 0.14
CA LEU A 152 1.67 -2.25 1.28
C LEU A 152 1.59 -3.07 2.57
N ILE A 153 1.00 -4.27 2.52
CA ILE A 153 0.91 -5.18 3.68
C ILE A 153 2.30 -5.56 4.18
N ILE A 154 3.21 -5.89 3.26
CA ILE A 154 4.60 -6.24 3.58
C ILE A 154 5.31 -5.05 4.25
N GLY A 155 5.17 -3.86 3.69
CA GLY A 155 5.73 -2.62 4.22
C GLY A 155 5.24 -2.28 5.63
N GLY A 156 3.95 -2.46 5.89
CA GLY A 156 3.38 -2.36 7.25
C GLY A 156 4.00 -3.37 8.23
N GLY A 157 4.21 -4.60 7.78
CA GLY A 157 4.91 -5.64 8.54
C GLY A 157 6.37 -5.27 8.85
N LEU A 158 7.08 -4.70 7.87
CA LEU A 158 8.46 -4.20 8.04
C LEU A 158 8.51 -3.05 9.05
N ALA A 159 7.57 -2.10 8.99
CA ALA A 159 7.46 -1.01 9.95
C ALA A 159 7.29 -1.53 11.39
N ARG A 160 6.46 -2.57 11.57
CA ARG A 160 6.30 -3.23 12.88
C ARG A 160 7.60 -3.90 13.34
N ARG A 161 8.30 -4.60 12.45
CA ARG A 161 9.59 -5.26 12.77
C ARG A 161 10.68 -4.27 13.12
N ALA A 162 10.73 -3.10 12.46
CA ALA A 162 11.66 -2.04 12.77
C ALA A 162 11.56 -1.59 14.24
N ARG A 163 10.37 -1.64 14.83
CA ARG A 163 10.19 -1.29 16.25
C ARG A 163 10.73 -2.34 17.22
N ASN A 164 10.69 -3.62 16.87
CA ASN A 164 11.09 -4.72 17.75
C ASN A 164 12.61 -4.96 17.77
N GLY A 165 13.41 -4.20 17.01
CA GLY A 165 14.87 -4.24 17.05
C GLY A 165 15.47 -3.20 18.00
N THR A 166 16.60 -3.54 18.64
CA THR A 166 17.39 -2.70 19.56
C THR A 166 17.73 -1.34 18.93
N ARG A 167 17.39 -0.24 19.62
CA ARG A 167 17.32 1.13 19.05
C ARG A 167 18.67 1.84 19.00
N ILE A 168 18.79 2.78 18.07
CA ILE A 168 19.95 3.68 18.01
C ILE A 168 20.05 4.44 19.33
N GLY A 169 21.14 4.25 20.07
CA GLY A 169 21.46 4.99 21.30
C GLY A 169 21.48 4.16 22.59
N GLU A 170 20.98 2.91 22.59
CA GLU A 170 21.00 2.08 23.82
C GLU A 170 22.43 1.72 24.29
N ASN A 171 23.40 1.61 23.36
CA ASN A 171 24.80 1.33 23.73
C ASN A 171 25.60 2.56 24.18
N SER A 172 25.02 3.77 24.19
CA SER A 172 25.74 4.97 24.62
C SER A 172 25.47 5.36 26.07
N GLN A 173 24.44 4.80 26.71
CA GLN A 173 24.16 5.05 28.14
C GLN A 173 24.70 3.97 29.08
N GLU A 174 25.01 2.78 28.57
CA GLU A 174 25.63 1.72 29.39
C GLU A 174 27.13 1.94 29.62
N ILE A 175 27.80 2.70 28.75
CA ILE A 175 29.26 2.94 28.86
C ILE A 175 29.57 4.15 29.75
N ASP A 176 28.69 5.15 29.81
CA ASP A 176 28.92 6.36 30.63
C ASP A 176 28.52 6.19 32.11
N ASN A 177 27.88 5.08 32.49
CA ASN A 177 27.52 4.76 33.88
C ASN A 177 28.50 3.77 34.56
N GLN A 178 29.65 3.49 33.93
CA GLN A 178 30.69 2.61 34.47
C GLN A 178 32.06 3.28 34.67
N ASN A 179 32.16 4.60 34.56
CA ASN A 179 33.37 5.37 34.88
C ASN A 179 33.11 6.40 35.97
#